data_AF-A0AA96KF68-F1
#
_entry.id   AF-A0AA96KF68-F1
#
_cell.length_a   1.000
_cell.length_b   1.000
_cell.length_c   1.000
_cell.angle_alpha   90.00
_cell.angle_beta   90.00
_cell.angle_gamma   90.00
#
_symmetry.space_group_name_H-M   'P 1'
#
loop_
_entity.id
_entity.type
_entity.pdbx_description
1 polymer ?
#
loop_
_entity_poly.entity_id
_entity_poly.type
_entity_poly.pdbx_seq_one_letter_code
_entity_poly.pdbx_strand_id
1 'polypeptide(L)'
;MAIALVPTITSAGLAAVFNATNDGLQARLTQVVFGEQGWTPDQNATHLRAEKNRVDIEGGSRVNQTQIHITAIENGNQEYWVREIGFLLSDGTLFAVWSDAQQPLAWKSADVDLLLAFDMVLSALPDDSVVVEGTGGFNLSPATEDEIGLVRLATEAEARAGVINTAVAMTPWGTRQHGDARYAGKQHTHNWGQVTGKPTTFTPAAHTHTWTQISGRPTSMPPTPHYHDDRYTPTNNFLVSWGRTSTRNRRSRVNWDGSNNFSYNYADIGPPVGYTTSHLMGFLASIGFIHFGGEVDGIDRLWCRWRIQNNNIRVIAQNSENNAASQINYMAIWRK
;
A
#
# COMPACT_ATOMS: atom_id res chain seq x y z
N MET A 1 -52.05 33.80 15.68
CA MET A 1 -51.19 34.92 16.11
C MET A 1 -51.31 35.00 17.61
N ALA A 2 -50.21 34.87 18.36
CA ALA A 2 -50.24 35.15 19.79
C ALA A 2 -50.52 36.64 19.96
N ILE A 3 -51.55 37.00 20.73
CA ILE A 3 -51.87 38.39 21.03
C ILE A 3 -50.85 38.83 22.09
N ALA A 4 -49.99 39.78 21.76
CA ALA A 4 -49.08 40.36 22.73
C ALA A 4 -49.89 41.19 23.73
N LEU A 5 -50.10 40.66 24.93
CA LEU A 5 -50.73 41.37 26.03
C LEU A 5 -49.65 42.16 26.77
N VAL A 6 -49.92 43.43 27.08
CA VAL A 6 -49.00 44.29 27.84
C VAL A 6 -49.55 44.42 29.27
N PRO A 7 -49.10 43.58 30.22
CA PRO A 7 -49.55 43.69 31.62
C PRO A 7 -48.92 44.92 32.28
N THR A 8 -49.64 45.51 33.22
CA THR A 8 -49.11 46.56 34.11
C THR A 8 -48.41 45.90 35.29
N ILE A 9 -47.11 46.17 35.45
CA ILE A 9 -46.33 45.72 36.60
C ILE A 9 -46.75 46.55 37.82
N THR A 10 -47.06 45.89 38.93
CA THR A 10 -47.53 46.56 40.15
C THR A 10 -46.35 47.11 40.95
N SER A 11 -46.57 48.16 41.75
CA SER A 11 -45.55 48.69 42.66
C SER A 11 -45.13 47.66 43.71
N ALA A 12 -46.05 46.81 44.17
CA ALA A 12 -45.75 45.71 45.08
C ALA A 12 -44.86 44.64 44.42
N GLY A 13 -45.15 44.30 43.15
CA GLY A 13 -44.35 43.39 42.34
C GLY A 13 -42.94 43.91 42.10
N LEU A 14 -42.80 45.18 41.72
CA LEU A 14 -41.48 45.81 41.59
C LEU A 14 -40.69 45.75 42.90
N ALA A 15 -41.31 46.11 44.02
CA ALA A 15 -40.66 46.08 45.34
C ALA A 15 -40.21 44.68 45.73
N ALA A 16 -41.04 43.65 45.49
CA ALA A 16 -40.69 42.26 45.76
C ALA A 16 -39.48 41.80 44.91
N VAL A 17 -39.42 42.19 43.64
CA VAL A 17 -38.28 41.89 42.76
C VAL A 17 -36.99 42.57 43.23
N PHE A 18 -37.06 43.86 43.59
CA PHE A 18 -35.91 44.58 44.11
C PHE A 18 -35.40 44.00 45.43
N ASN A 19 -36.29 43.62 46.33
CA ASN A 19 -35.91 43.00 47.60
C ASN A 19 -35.22 41.66 47.37
N ALA A 20 -35.79 40.78 46.54
CA ALA A 20 -35.15 39.52 46.17
C ALA A 20 -33.76 39.75 45.57
N THR A 21 -33.62 40.71 44.65
CA THR A 21 -32.35 41.03 43.99
C THR A 21 -31.29 41.53 44.99
N ASN A 22 -31.69 42.36 45.96
CA ASN A 22 -30.80 42.84 47.02
C ASN A 22 -30.30 41.72 47.94
N ASP A 23 -31.12 40.68 48.13
CA ASP A 23 -30.77 39.47 48.87
C ASP A 23 -29.97 38.46 48.03
N GLY A 24 -29.60 38.81 46.79
CA GLY A 24 -28.88 37.94 45.85
C GLY A 24 -29.75 36.82 45.27
N LEU A 25 -31.08 36.94 45.40
CA LEU A 25 -32.07 36.00 44.92
C LEU A 25 -32.84 36.57 43.72
N GLN A 26 -33.54 35.71 42.99
CA GLN A 26 -34.46 36.11 41.92
C GLN A 26 -35.90 35.97 42.41
N ALA A 27 -36.78 36.89 42.02
CA ALA A 27 -38.20 36.76 42.31
C ALA A 27 -38.77 35.59 41.49
N ARG A 28 -39.49 34.68 42.15
CA ARG A 28 -40.00 33.45 41.53
C ARG A 28 -41.46 33.64 41.16
N LEU A 29 -41.77 33.63 39.88
CA LEU A 29 -43.14 33.64 39.38
C LEU A 29 -43.68 32.21 39.33
N THR A 30 -44.77 31.91 40.03
CA THR A 30 -45.25 30.54 40.23
C THR A 30 -46.67 30.30 39.75
N GLN A 31 -47.52 31.33 39.74
CA GLN A 31 -48.95 31.15 39.46
C GLN A 31 -49.50 32.20 38.51
N VAL A 32 -50.52 31.80 37.74
CA VAL A 32 -51.38 32.68 36.94
C VAL A 32 -52.78 32.67 37.56
N VAL A 33 -53.37 33.85 37.65
CA VAL A 33 -54.69 34.09 38.24
C VAL A 33 -55.61 34.57 37.15
N PHE A 34 -56.85 34.08 37.11
CA PHE A 34 -57.84 34.46 36.11
C PHE A 34 -59.07 35.07 36.77
N GLY A 35 -59.64 36.10 36.15
CA GLY A 35 -60.86 36.77 36.65
C GLY A 35 -61.78 37.27 35.55
N GLU A 36 -62.99 37.61 35.95
CA GLU A 36 -64.10 37.92 35.03
C GLU A 36 -64.41 39.41 34.87
N GLN A 37 -63.85 40.28 35.71
CA GLN A 37 -64.16 41.70 35.67
C GLN A 37 -63.15 42.46 34.82
N GLY A 38 -63.62 43.12 33.77
CA GLY A 38 -62.80 44.00 32.93
C GLY A 38 -62.61 45.38 33.56
N TRP A 39 -61.38 45.89 33.56
CA TRP A 39 -61.04 47.23 34.03
C TRP A 39 -59.72 47.72 33.41
N THR A 40 -59.29 48.93 33.78
CA THR A 40 -57.99 49.49 33.35
C THR A 40 -57.00 49.39 34.52
N PRO A 41 -56.02 48.47 34.47
CA PRO A 41 -55.05 48.29 35.55
C PRO A 41 -54.20 49.53 35.84
N ASP A 42 -53.84 49.71 37.11
CA ASP A 42 -52.83 50.68 37.55
C ASP A 42 -51.76 49.97 38.42
N GLN A 43 -50.69 50.69 38.75
CA GLN A 43 -49.58 50.11 39.51
C GLN A 43 -49.94 49.80 40.97
N ASN A 44 -51.05 50.33 41.51
CA ASN A 44 -51.47 50.11 42.89
C ASN A 44 -52.28 48.81 43.06
N ALA A 45 -52.50 48.07 41.98
CA ALA A 45 -53.18 46.78 42.02
C ALA A 45 -52.45 45.79 42.96
N THR A 46 -53.21 45.18 43.87
CA THR A 46 -52.70 44.14 44.78
C THR A 46 -53.44 42.80 44.63
N HIS A 47 -54.56 42.80 43.91
CA HIS A 47 -55.41 41.64 43.63
C HIS A 47 -56.23 41.89 42.36
N LEU A 48 -56.82 40.83 41.80
CA LEU A 48 -57.83 40.91 40.74
C LEU A 48 -59.16 41.39 41.32
N ARG A 49 -60.00 42.05 40.52
CA ARG A 49 -61.29 42.59 41.02
C ARG A 49 -62.35 41.52 41.22
N ALA A 50 -62.36 40.49 40.38
CA ALA A 50 -63.27 39.36 40.42
C ALA A 50 -62.55 38.08 40.01
N GLU A 51 -61.62 37.64 40.85
CA GLU A 51 -60.87 36.39 40.68
C GLU A 51 -61.78 35.16 40.68
N LYS A 52 -61.47 34.21 39.79
CA LYS A 52 -62.20 32.94 39.64
C LYS A 52 -61.34 31.72 39.91
N ASN A 53 -60.11 31.72 39.41
CA ASN A 53 -59.22 30.58 39.57
C ASN A 53 -57.76 30.99 39.60
N ARG A 54 -56.95 30.18 40.27
CA ARG A 54 -55.49 30.24 40.31
C ARG A 54 -54.94 28.92 39.85
N VAL A 55 -53.99 28.96 38.93
CA VAL A 55 -53.29 27.78 38.46
C VAL A 55 -51.80 28.00 38.56
N ASP A 56 -51.07 26.93 38.80
CA ASP A 56 -49.63 26.98 38.71
C ASP A 56 -49.21 27.19 37.24
N ILE A 57 -48.09 27.87 37.06
CA ILE A 57 -47.50 28.00 35.74
C ILE A 57 -47.10 26.62 35.25
N GLU A 58 -47.44 26.26 34.01
CA GLU A 58 -46.99 25.00 33.45
C GLU A 58 -45.57 25.13 32.90
N GLY A 59 -45.29 26.20 32.16
CA GLY A 59 -44.02 26.40 31.50
C GLY A 59 -43.64 27.87 31.42
N GLY A 60 -42.34 28.14 31.48
CA GLY A 60 -41.80 29.49 31.35
C GLY A 60 -40.46 29.43 30.63
N SER A 61 -40.24 30.33 29.66
CA SER A 61 -38.93 30.48 29.02
C SER A 61 -38.59 31.95 28.85
N ARG A 62 -37.32 32.31 29.05
CA ARG A 62 -36.84 33.65 28.75
C ARG A 62 -36.64 33.76 27.24
N VAL A 63 -37.32 34.71 26.60
CA VAL A 63 -37.22 34.96 25.15
C VAL A 63 -36.02 35.86 24.85
N ASN A 64 -35.79 36.87 25.68
CA ASN A 64 -34.60 37.75 25.65
C ASN A 64 -34.40 38.41 27.04
N GLN A 65 -33.44 39.33 27.16
CA GLN A 65 -33.08 39.99 28.44
C GLN A 65 -34.28 40.58 29.20
N THR A 66 -35.28 41.10 28.48
CA THR A 66 -36.44 41.79 29.05
C THR A 66 -37.77 41.17 28.65
N GLN A 67 -37.79 39.92 28.17
CA GLN A 67 -39.02 39.26 27.75
C GLN A 67 -39.08 37.82 28.22
N ILE A 68 -40.20 37.45 28.84
CA ILE A 68 -40.49 36.08 29.29
C ILE A 68 -41.75 35.56 28.60
N HIS A 69 -41.71 34.31 28.18
CA HIS A 69 -42.83 33.54 27.69
C HIS A 69 -43.37 32.68 28.84
N ILE A 70 -44.67 32.68 29.06
CA ILE A 70 -45.33 31.93 30.14
C ILE A 70 -46.50 31.16 29.55
N THR A 71 -46.61 29.88 29.89
CA THR A 71 -47.76 29.03 29.56
C THR A 71 -48.45 28.58 30.85
N ALA A 72 -49.78 28.74 30.88
CA ALA A 72 -50.62 28.25 31.96
C ALA A 72 -51.89 27.63 31.38
N ILE A 73 -52.39 26.59 32.04
CA ILE A 73 -53.66 25.96 31.70
C ILE A 73 -54.67 26.33 32.78
N GLU A 74 -55.68 27.11 32.39
CA GLU A 74 -56.86 27.31 33.22
C GLU A 74 -57.73 26.05 33.15
N ASN A 75 -57.67 25.22 34.19
CA ASN A 75 -58.32 23.91 34.30
C ASN A 75 -59.50 23.90 35.29
N GLY A 76 -59.95 25.07 35.75
CA GLY A 76 -61.09 25.19 36.66
C GLY A 76 -62.42 24.85 35.99
N ASN A 77 -63.41 24.45 36.78
CA ASN A 77 -64.73 24.04 36.26
C ASN A 77 -65.75 25.19 36.16
N GLN A 78 -65.34 26.43 36.39
CA GLN A 78 -66.21 27.61 36.31
C GLN A 78 -66.21 28.16 34.88
N GLU A 79 -67.40 28.54 34.39
CA GLU A 79 -67.55 29.18 33.08
C GLU A 79 -67.63 30.70 33.22
N TYR A 80 -66.77 31.43 32.51
CA TYR A 80 -66.68 32.88 32.55
C TYR A 80 -65.89 33.45 31.37
N TRP A 81 -66.12 34.73 31.06
CA TRP A 81 -65.23 35.49 30.17
C TRP A 81 -63.98 35.89 30.93
N VAL A 82 -62.81 35.46 30.46
CA VAL A 82 -61.52 35.90 31.02
C VAL A 82 -61.29 37.35 30.61
N ARG A 83 -61.32 38.25 31.59
CA ARG A 83 -61.16 39.72 31.38
C ARG A 83 -60.03 40.32 32.18
N GLU A 84 -59.48 39.59 33.13
CA GLU A 84 -58.29 39.97 33.86
C GLU A 84 -57.42 38.75 34.13
N ILE A 85 -56.11 38.96 34.07
CA ILE A 85 -55.09 37.95 34.34
C ILE A 85 -54.05 38.57 35.27
N GLY A 86 -53.77 37.88 36.37
CA GLY A 86 -52.69 38.20 37.29
C GLY A 86 -51.54 37.21 37.18
N PHE A 87 -50.34 37.68 37.50
CA PHE A 87 -49.14 36.87 37.64
C PHE A 87 -48.66 37.00 39.07
N LEU A 88 -48.54 35.89 39.80
CA LEU A 88 -48.15 35.89 41.21
C LEU A 88 -46.74 35.37 41.40
N LEU A 89 -46.04 35.98 42.35
CA LEU A 89 -44.80 35.45 42.89
C LEU A 89 -45.06 34.33 43.90
N SER A 90 -44.01 33.58 44.24
CA SER A 90 -44.03 32.48 45.21
C SER A 90 -44.51 32.87 46.61
N ASP A 91 -44.38 34.16 46.96
CA ASP A 91 -44.83 34.72 48.24
C ASP A 91 -46.30 35.20 48.20
N GLY A 92 -46.99 35.05 47.06
CA GLY A 92 -48.36 35.49 46.85
C GLY A 92 -48.49 36.95 46.37
N THR A 93 -47.39 37.69 46.21
CA THR A 93 -47.43 39.06 45.71
C THR A 93 -47.89 39.11 44.25
N LEU A 94 -48.87 39.97 43.93
CA LEU A 94 -49.29 40.23 42.56
C LEU A 94 -48.21 41.01 41.81
N PHE A 95 -47.47 40.31 40.96
CA PHE A 95 -46.36 40.87 40.19
C PHE A 95 -46.83 41.82 39.10
N ALA A 96 -47.74 41.34 38.26
CA ALA A 96 -48.27 42.08 37.13
C ALA A 96 -49.72 41.67 36.87
N VAL A 97 -50.49 42.58 36.28
CA VAL A 97 -51.89 42.35 35.94
C VAL A 97 -52.19 42.89 34.54
N TRP A 98 -52.92 42.11 33.77
CA TRP A 98 -53.54 42.52 32.52
C TRP A 98 -55.05 42.53 32.70
N SER A 99 -55.73 43.55 32.19
CA SER A 99 -57.19 43.57 32.06
C SER A 99 -57.60 44.52 30.95
N ASP A 100 -58.75 44.27 30.34
CA ASP A 100 -59.39 45.19 29.39
C ASP A 100 -60.85 45.43 29.79
N ALA A 101 -61.25 46.71 29.86
CA ALA A 101 -62.57 47.12 30.30
C ALA A 101 -63.71 46.70 29.34
N GLN A 102 -63.41 46.43 28.08
CA GLN A 102 -64.40 46.21 27.03
C GLN A 102 -64.24 44.84 26.36
N GLN A 103 -63.01 44.42 26.05
CA GLN A 103 -62.73 43.21 25.28
C GLN A 103 -62.33 42.03 26.18
N PRO A 104 -63.08 40.93 26.18
CA PRO A 104 -62.62 39.72 26.86
C PRO A 104 -61.48 39.06 26.07
N LEU A 105 -60.54 38.45 26.79
CA LEU A 105 -59.43 37.72 26.19
C LEU A 105 -59.88 36.40 25.56
N ALA A 106 -60.65 35.63 26.33
CA ALA A 106 -61.08 34.30 25.96
C ALA A 106 -62.35 33.91 26.74
N TRP A 107 -63.08 32.93 26.21
CA TRP A 107 -64.16 32.26 26.94
C TRP A 107 -63.61 30.98 27.58
N LYS A 108 -63.76 30.84 28.89
CA LYS A 108 -63.51 29.57 29.60
C LYS A 108 -64.85 28.85 29.79
N SER A 109 -64.97 27.63 29.27
CA SER A 109 -66.16 26.78 29.47
C SER A 109 -65.96 25.76 30.60
N ALA A 110 -67.04 25.26 31.20
CA ALA A 110 -67.03 24.53 32.48
C ALA A 110 -66.24 23.20 32.51
N ASP A 111 -65.87 22.62 31.37
CA ASP A 111 -65.15 21.32 31.31
C ASP A 111 -64.07 21.27 30.22
N VAL A 112 -63.64 22.44 29.73
CA VAL A 112 -62.60 22.55 28.70
C VAL A 112 -61.42 23.30 29.27
N ASP A 113 -60.26 22.64 29.30
CA ASP A 113 -59.00 23.28 29.66
C ASP A 113 -58.66 24.39 28.65
N LEU A 114 -58.37 25.58 29.17
CA LEU A 114 -57.98 26.72 28.36
C LEU A 114 -56.48 26.95 28.50
N LEU A 115 -55.72 26.47 27.51
CA LEU A 115 -54.29 26.72 27.42
C LEU A 115 -54.05 28.15 26.91
N LEU A 116 -53.30 28.91 27.70
CA LEU A 116 -52.92 30.26 27.35
C LEU A 116 -51.39 30.42 27.42
N ALA A 117 -50.87 31.09 26.41
CA ALA A 117 -49.46 31.39 26.26
C ALA A 117 -49.29 32.91 26.10
N PHE A 118 -48.41 33.51 26.89
CA PHE A 118 -48.25 34.95 26.99
C PHE A 118 -46.78 35.35 26.91
N ASP A 119 -46.52 36.45 26.23
CA ASP A 119 -45.23 37.12 26.29
C ASP A 119 -45.36 38.36 27.17
N MET A 120 -44.53 38.46 28.21
CA MET A 120 -44.46 39.61 29.09
C MET A 120 -43.13 40.34 28.88
N VAL A 121 -43.21 41.66 28.70
CA VAL A 121 -42.04 42.54 28.60
C VAL A 121 -41.76 43.18 29.96
N LEU A 122 -40.55 42.97 30.48
CA LEU A 122 -40.03 43.38 31.78
C LEU A 122 -39.13 44.63 31.67
N SER A 123 -39.51 45.61 30.85
CA SER A 123 -38.66 46.79 30.55
C SER A 123 -38.37 47.70 31.75
N ALA A 124 -39.14 47.57 32.84
CA ALA A 124 -38.99 48.34 34.06
C ALA A 124 -38.08 47.67 35.11
N LEU A 125 -37.55 46.47 34.82
CA LEU A 125 -36.75 45.68 35.75
C LEU A 125 -35.30 45.49 35.27
N PRO A 126 -34.33 45.36 36.18
CA PRO A 126 -32.98 44.93 35.83
C PRO A 126 -32.99 43.56 35.14
N ASP A 127 -31.99 43.32 34.29
CA ASP A 127 -31.77 42.03 33.64
C ASP A 127 -31.73 40.89 34.68
N ASP A 128 -32.35 39.77 34.33
CA ASP A 128 -32.32 38.52 35.10
C ASP A 128 -32.88 38.58 36.55
N SER A 129 -33.77 39.53 36.83
CA SER A 129 -34.35 39.76 38.16
C SER A 129 -35.55 38.86 38.52
N VAL A 130 -36.16 38.19 37.52
CA VAL A 130 -37.33 37.30 37.68
C VAL A 130 -37.06 35.96 37.04
N VAL A 131 -37.36 34.87 37.75
CA VAL A 131 -37.35 33.49 37.27
C VAL A 131 -38.78 32.95 37.25
N VAL A 132 -39.14 32.18 36.22
CA VAL A 132 -40.45 31.53 36.12
C VAL A 132 -40.30 30.08 36.55
N GLU A 133 -41.07 29.66 37.56
CA GLU A 133 -41.05 28.29 38.08
C GLU A 133 -42.37 27.61 37.73
N GLY A 134 -42.33 26.71 36.74
CA GLY A 134 -43.48 25.91 36.35
C GLY A 134 -43.51 24.54 37.04
N THR A 135 -44.70 24.01 37.32
CA THR A 135 -44.91 22.72 38.02
C THR A 135 -45.02 21.50 37.09
N GLY A 136 -45.09 21.66 35.76
CA GLY A 136 -45.48 20.54 34.89
C GLY A 136 -45.01 20.54 33.43
N GLY A 137 -44.40 21.60 32.92
CA GLY A 137 -43.78 21.60 31.61
C GLY A 137 -42.47 20.82 31.68
N PHE A 138 -42.37 19.72 30.95
CA PHE A 138 -41.19 18.84 30.89
C PHE A 138 -39.90 19.67 31.03
N ASN A 139 -39.21 19.53 32.17
CA ASN A 139 -37.92 20.16 32.35
C ASN A 139 -36.94 19.41 31.45
N LEU A 140 -36.82 19.85 30.19
CA LEU A 140 -35.89 19.34 29.19
C LEU A 140 -34.50 19.91 29.49
N SER A 141 -33.99 19.74 30.71
CA SER A 141 -32.60 20.08 30.99
C SER A 141 -31.72 19.32 29.99
N PRO A 142 -30.76 19.99 29.30
CA PRO A 142 -29.87 19.30 28.38
C PRO A 142 -29.14 18.17 29.11
N ALA A 143 -29.03 16.99 28.49
CA ALA A 143 -28.25 15.91 29.09
C ALA A 143 -26.79 16.34 29.20
N THR A 144 -26.15 15.96 30.31
CA THR A 144 -24.70 16.04 30.48
C THR A 144 -24.14 14.62 30.57
N GLU A 145 -22.83 14.48 30.77
CA GLU A 145 -22.23 13.17 31.03
C GLU A 145 -22.65 12.60 32.39
N ASP A 146 -23.03 13.46 33.34
CA ASP A 146 -23.36 13.11 34.73
C ASP A 146 -24.87 13.11 35.02
N GLU A 147 -25.67 13.82 34.21
CA GLU A 147 -27.10 14.01 34.42
C GLU A 147 -27.93 13.63 33.19
N ILE A 148 -28.98 12.84 33.42
CA ILE A 148 -29.94 12.46 32.37
C ILE A 148 -30.72 13.70 31.94
N GLY A 149 -30.86 13.89 30.63
CA GLY A 149 -31.61 15.01 30.07
C GLY A 149 -31.93 14.81 28.59
N LEU A 150 -32.27 15.90 27.90
CA LEU A 150 -32.54 15.87 26.46
C LEU A 150 -31.30 16.13 25.62
N VAL A 151 -31.25 15.44 24.48
CA VAL A 151 -30.23 15.58 23.46
C VAL A 151 -30.90 15.66 22.10
N ARG A 152 -30.47 16.60 21.25
CA ARG A 152 -30.93 16.66 19.85
C ARG A 152 -30.13 15.71 18.97
N LEU A 153 -30.71 15.25 17.86
CA LEU A 153 -29.97 14.50 16.84
C LEU A 153 -29.05 15.44 16.05
N ALA A 154 -27.84 14.97 15.73
CA ALA A 154 -26.92 15.68 14.85
C ALA A 154 -27.48 15.81 13.43
N THR A 155 -27.32 16.98 12.82
CA THR A 155 -27.56 17.18 11.38
C THR A 155 -26.48 16.48 10.55
N GLU A 156 -26.73 16.27 9.26
CA GLU A 156 -25.71 15.67 8.38
C GLU A 156 -24.45 16.52 8.25
N ALA A 157 -24.57 17.85 8.30
CA ALA A 157 -23.43 18.75 8.22
C ALA A 157 -22.54 18.62 9.47
N GLU A 158 -23.15 18.56 10.65
CA GLU A 158 -22.44 18.34 11.92
C GLU A 158 -21.76 16.96 11.97
N ALA A 159 -22.49 15.93 11.52
CA ALA A 159 -21.96 14.58 11.41
C ALA A 159 -20.72 14.52 10.51
N ARG A 160 -20.74 15.16 9.34
CA ARG A 160 -19.60 15.21 8.40
C ARG A 160 -18.43 16.04 8.92
N ALA A 161 -18.68 17.12 9.66
CA ALA A 161 -17.63 17.98 10.20
C ALA A 161 -16.85 17.30 11.32
N GLY A 162 -17.52 16.50 12.17
CA GLY A 162 -16.86 15.74 13.23
C GLY A 162 -16.28 16.59 14.38
N VAL A 163 -16.72 17.84 14.53
CA VAL A 163 -16.25 18.79 15.55
C VAL A 163 -17.35 19.08 16.59
N ILE A 164 -18.14 18.06 16.96
CA ILE A 164 -19.25 18.31 17.85
C ILE A 164 -18.79 18.23 19.31
N ASN A 165 -18.70 19.39 19.98
CA ASN A 165 -18.40 19.54 21.40
C ASN A 165 -19.65 19.90 22.24
N THR A 166 -20.84 19.74 21.66
CA THR A 166 -22.13 20.02 22.31
C THR A 166 -22.91 18.72 22.49
N ALA A 167 -23.85 18.70 23.45
CA ALA A 167 -24.73 17.55 23.71
C ALA A 167 -25.64 17.25 22.50
N VAL A 168 -25.14 16.47 21.54
CA VAL A 168 -25.92 15.95 20.40
C VAL A 168 -25.66 14.45 20.23
N ALA A 169 -26.69 13.74 19.76
CA ALA A 169 -26.62 12.31 19.51
C ALA A 169 -26.39 12.04 18.01
N MET A 170 -25.40 11.21 17.70
CA MET A 170 -25.12 10.76 16.35
C MET A 170 -26.12 9.68 15.91
N THR A 171 -26.75 9.85 14.75
CA THR A 171 -27.58 8.79 14.14
C THR A 171 -26.70 7.78 13.39
N PRO A 172 -27.15 6.51 13.22
CA PRO A 172 -26.42 5.53 12.42
C PRO A 172 -26.08 6.00 11.00
N TRP A 173 -27.01 6.74 10.36
CA TRP A 173 -26.77 7.35 9.05
C TRP A 173 -25.68 8.42 9.09
N GLY A 174 -25.73 9.31 10.09
CA GLY A 174 -24.71 10.33 10.26
C GLY A 174 -23.33 9.73 10.56
N THR A 175 -23.26 8.64 11.34
CA THR A 175 -21.99 7.92 11.59
C THR A 175 -21.41 7.36 10.30
N ARG A 176 -22.26 6.79 9.43
CA ARG A 176 -21.85 6.36 8.09
C ARG A 176 -21.32 7.54 7.27
N GLN A 177 -22.04 8.66 7.22
CA GLN A 177 -21.64 9.87 6.50
C GLN A 177 -20.29 10.43 6.98
N HIS A 178 -20.05 10.44 8.30
CA HIS A 178 -18.75 10.80 8.89
C HIS A 178 -17.63 9.84 8.47
N GLY A 179 -17.94 8.53 8.46
CA GLY A 179 -17.05 7.50 7.95
C GLY A 179 -16.72 7.73 6.48
N ASP A 180 -17.73 7.82 5.62
CA ASP A 180 -17.58 8.04 4.19
C ASP A 180 -16.79 9.35 3.93
N ALA A 181 -17.05 10.45 4.66
CA ALA A 181 -16.28 11.68 4.54
C ALA A 181 -14.79 11.53 4.92
N ARG A 182 -14.48 10.73 5.95
CA ARG A 182 -13.09 10.48 6.38
C ARG A 182 -12.36 9.44 5.54
N TYR A 183 -13.09 8.45 4.99
CA TYR A 183 -12.52 7.25 4.38
C TYR A 183 -12.69 7.18 2.86
N ALA A 184 -13.70 7.83 2.27
CA ALA A 184 -13.95 7.76 0.82
C ALA A 184 -12.96 8.58 -0.02
N GLY A 185 -12.22 9.52 0.60
CA GLY A 185 -11.26 10.39 -0.10
C GLY A 185 -9.79 10.18 0.25
N LYS A 186 -9.46 9.39 1.28
CA LYS A 186 -8.06 9.27 1.71
C LYS A 186 -7.36 8.15 0.95
N GLN A 187 -6.77 8.52 -0.19
CA GLN A 187 -5.42 8.04 -0.44
C GLN A 187 -4.61 8.34 0.82
N HIS A 188 -4.26 7.29 1.56
CA HIS A 188 -3.41 7.42 2.72
C HIS A 188 -2.10 6.75 2.39
N THR A 189 -1.02 7.46 2.67
CA THR A 189 0.33 6.96 2.55
C THR A 189 0.84 6.67 3.95
N HIS A 190 1.57 5.57 4.10
CA HIS A 190 2.34 5.29 5.30
C HIS A 190 3.80 5.54 4.96
N ASN A 191 4.47 6.32 5.80
CA ASN A 191 5.92 6.38 5.73
C ASN A 191 6.45 4.98 6.06
N TRP A 192 7.54 4.57 5.39
CA TRP A 192 8.11 3.24 5.61
C TRP A 192 8.36 2.98 7.10
N GLY A 193 8.80 3.98 7.87
CA GLY A 193 8.98 3.87 9.32
C GLY A 193 7.77 3.33 10.09
N GLN A 194 6.54 3.60 9.66
CA GLN A 194 5.29 3.27 10.36
C GLN A 194 4.83 1.81 10.19
N VAL A 195 5.34 1.08 9.19
CA VAL A 195 4.92 -0.32 8.94
C VAL A 195 5.60 -1.23 9.98
N THR A 196 4.87 -1.95 10.83
CA THR A 196 5.47 -2.93 11.75
C THR A 196 5.52 -4.32 11.12
N GLY A 197 6.33 -5.25 11.65
CA GLY A 197 6.43 -6.62 11.11
C GLY A 197 7.01 -6.69 9.69
N LYS A 198 7.76 -5.67 9.26
CA LYS A 198 8.38 -5.65 7.94
C LYS A 198 9.39 -6.80 7.81
N PRO A 199 9.48 -7.46 6.64
CA PRO A 199 10.58 -8.37 6.37
C PRO A 199 11.93 -7.68 6.59
N THR A 200 12.78 -8.23 7.45
CA THR A 200 14.16 -7.76 7.66
C THR A 200 15.07 -8.16 6.51
N THR A 201 14.64 -9.15 5.71
CA THR A 201 15.31 -9.62 4.51
C THR A 201 14.28 -9.80 3.41
N PHE A 202 14.42 -9.04 2.34
CA PHE A 202 13.75 -9.34 1.07
C PHE A 202 14.68 -10.26 0.31
N THR A 203 14.51 -11.58 0.45
CA THR A 203 15.26 -12.52 -0.39
C THR A 203 14.84 -12.27 -1.83
N PRO A 204 15.69 -11.69 -2.69
CA PRO A 204 15.29 -11.46 -4.07
C PRO A 204 15.06 -12.82 -4.72
N ALA A 205 13.95 -12.97 -5.44
CA ALA A 205 13.78 -14.11 -6.31
C ALA A 205 14.93 -14.14 -7.32
N ALA A 206 15.41 -15.34 -7.64
CA ALA A 206 16.39 -15.50 -8.70
C ALA A 206 15.84 -14.87 -9.99
N HIS A 207 16.61 -13.96 -10.57
CA HIS A 207 16.30 -13.30 -11.82
C HIS A 207 17.58 -13.15 -12.62
N THR A 208 17.43 -12.96 -13.93
CA THR A 208 18.54 -12.79 -14.86
C THR A 208 18.56 -11.38 -15.39
N HIS A 209 19.76 -10.80 -15.50
CA HIS A 209 19.98 -9.58 -16.25
C HIS A 209 20.54 -9.88 -17.63
N THR A 210 20.04 -9.20 -18.65
CA THR A 210 20.72 -9.18 -19.95
C THR A 210 22.03 -8.42 -19.82
N TRP A 211 22.99 -8.71 -20.70
CA TRP A 211 24.27 -8.01 -20.73
C TRP A 211 24.11 -6.48 -20.83
N THR A 212 23.10 -6.01 -21.56
CA THR A 212 22.80 -4.58 -21.73
C THR A 212 22.36 -3.88 -20.43
N GLN A 213 21.76 -4.62 -19.49
CA GLN A 213 21.27 -4.10 -18.21
C GLN A 213 22.35 -3.98 -17.14
N ILE A 214 23.53 -4.58 -17.34
CA ILE A 214 24.62 -4.56 -16.36
C ILE A 214 25.48 -3.30 -16.59
N SER A 215 25.41 -2.36 -15.67
CA SER A 215 26.32 -1.20 -15.62
C SER A 215 27.72 -1.62 -15.15
N GLY A 216 28.77 -1.00 -15.69
CA GLY A 216 30.16 -1.36 -15.37
C GLY A 216 30.61 -2.71 -15.93
N ARG A 217 29.84 -3.31 -16.84
CA ARG A 217 30.24 -4.54 -17.54
C ARG A 217 31.55 -4.34 -18.31
N PRO A 218 32.47 -5.32 -18.28
CA PRO A 218 33.67 -5.26 -19.11
C PRO A 218 33.30 -5.08 -20.59
N THR A 219 33.90 -4.11 -21.27
CA THR A 219 33.71 -3.94 -22.72
C THR A 219 34.48 -4.99 -23.53
N SER A 220 35.35 -5.75 -22.87
CA SER A 220 36.13 -6.84 -23.44
C SER A 220 36.38 -7.90 -22.36
N MET A 221 36.28 -9.18 -22.74
CA MET A 221 36.86 -10.31 -22.00
C MET A 221 38.00 -10.88 -22.85
N PRO A 222 39.16 -10.20 -22.89
CA PRO A 222 40.27 -10.72 -23.68
C PRO A 222 40.67 -12.07 -23.07
N PRO A 223 40.72 -13.16 -23.87
CA PRO A 223 41.19 -14.43 -23.35
C PRO A 223 42.60 -14.25 -22.80
N THR A 224 42.89 -14.88 -21.66
CA THR A 224 44.26 -14.90 -21.14
C THR A 224 45.17 -15.50 -22.20
N PRO A 225 46.28 -14.82 -22.56
CA PRO A 225 47.28 -15.42 -23.43
C PRO A 225 47.71 -16.75 -22.84
N HIS A 226 47.53 -17.82 -23.60
CA HIS A 226 48.07 -19.13 -23.27
C HIS A 226 48.95 -19.58 -24.42
N TYR A 227 49.99 -20.32 -24.08
CA TYR A 227 50.94 -20.85 -25.04
C TYR A 227 50.58 -22.31 -25.31
N HIS A 228 50.36 -22.64 -26.57
CA HIS A 228 50.42 -24.02 -27.03
C HIS A 228 51.89 -24.41 -27.12
N ASP A 229 52.27 -25.57 -26.58
CA ASP A 229 53.62 -26.06 -26.81
C ASP A 229 53.79 -26.61 -28.23
N ASP A 230 55.04 -26.68 -28.69
CA ASP A 230 55.42 -27.12 -30.03
C ASP A 230 55.07 -28.61 -30.34
N ARG A 231 54.41 -29.34 -29.43
CA ARG A 231 53.96 -30.72 -29.68
C ARG A 231 52.68 -30.77 -30.52
N TYR A 232 52.01 -29.64 -30.73
CA TYR A 232 50.93 -29.53 -31.71
C TYR A 232 51.42 -28.87 -33.00
N THR A 233 52.25 -29.60 -33.74
CA THR A 233 52.52 -29.23 -35.14
C THR A 233 51.23 -29.37 -35.94
N PRO A 234 50.81 -28.36 -36.72
CA PRO A 234 49.67 -28.50 -37.60
C PRO A 234 49.91 -29.67 -38.58
N THR A 235 48.87 -30.46 -38.83
CA THR A 235 48.89 -31.71 -39.62
C THR A 235 49.34 -31.51 -41.07
N ASN A 236 49.52 -30.27 -41.52
CA ASN A 236 49.89 -29.90 -42.88
C ASN A 236 51.38 -30.09 -43.20
N ASN A 237 52.25 -30.39 -42.23
CA ASN A 237 53.69 -30.55 -42.46
C ASN A 237 54.19 -32.01 -42.47
N PHE A 238 53.35 -33.00 -42.17
CA PHE A 238 53.73 -34.42 -42.22
C PHE A 238 53.20 -35.11 -43.47
N LEU A 239 54.07 -35.86 -44.14
CA LEU A 239 53.69 -36.74 -45.23
C LEU A 239 54.22 -38.15 -44.97
N VAL A 240 53.39 -39.16 -45.20
CA VAL A 240 53.83 -40.56 -45.22
C VAL A 240 53.86 -41.02 -46.68
N SER A 241 54.96 -41.64 -47.11
CA SER A 241 55.03 -42.33 -48.40
C SER A 241 55.38 -43.80 -48.20
N TRP A 242 54.82 -44.67 -49.04
CA TRP A 242 55.02 -46.10 -48.96
C TRP A 242 54.98 -46.71 -50.36
N GLY A 243 55.53 -47.91 -50.51
CA GLY A 243 55.50 -48.59 -51.80
C GLY A 243 56.27 -49.89 -51.82
N ARG A 244 56.19 -50.56 -52.98
CA ARG A 244 56.98 -51.75 -53.31
C ARG A 244 57.85 -51.49 -54.53
N THR A 245 59.11 -51.87 -54.47
CA THR A 245 60.06 -51.70 -55.59
C THR A 245 60.97 -52.92 -55.72
N SER A 246 61.54 -53.13 -56.91
CA SER A 246 62.47 -54.24 -57.18
C SER A 246 63.92 -53.75 -57.17
N THR A 247 64.82 -54.56 -56.65
CA THR A 247 66.26 -54.31 -56.66
C THR A 247 66.82 -54.31 -58.09
N ARG A 248 67.90 -53.56 -58.31
CA ARG A 248 68.68 -53.46 -59.55
C ARG A 248 70.13 -53.89 -59.31
N ASN A 249 70.89 -54.02 -60.40
CA ASN A 249 72.30 -54.41 -60.40
C ASN A 249 72.53 -55.74 -59.67
N ARG A 250 71.93 -56.81 -60.21
CA ARG A 250 71.88 -58.11 -59.54
C ARG A 250 73.27 -58.74 -59.39
N ARG A 251 73.61 -59.25 -58.20
CA ARG A 251 74.83 -60.03 -57.93
C ARG A 251 74.51 -61.18 -57.00
N SER A 252 74.90 -62.40 -57.34
CA SER A 252 74.72 -63.63 -56.55
C SER A 252 76.03 -64.40 -56.51
N ARG A 253 76.43 -64.95 -55.35
CA ARG A 253 77.63 -65.81 -55.23
C ARG A 253 77.60 -66.59 -53.91
N VAL A 254 77.91 -67.89 -53.97
CA VAL A 254 78.10 -68.77 -52.79
C VAL A 254 79.05 -68.11 -51.78
N ASN A 255 78.72 -68.14 -50.49
CA ASN A 255 79.49 -67.52 -49.39
C ASN A 255 79.68 -65.98 -49.49
N TRP A 256 78.87 -65.27 -50.28
CA TRP A 256 78.98 -63.81 -50.35
C TRP A 256 78.21 -63.10 -49.23
N ASP A 257 78.94 -62.35 -48.39
CA ASP A 257 78.35 -61.38 -47.47
C ASP A 257 78.24 -60.00 -48.15
N GLY A 258 77.09 -59.75 -48.75
CA GLY A 258 76.74 -58.46 -49.34
C GLY A 258 76.08 -57.50 -48.37
N SER A 259 76.02 -57.82 -47.07
CA SER A 259 75.10 -57.17 -46.14
C SER A 259 75.35 -55.67 -45.93
N ASN A 260 76.54 -55.16 -46.23
CA ASN A 260 76.88 -53.73 -46.24
C ASN A 260 77.31 -53.20 -47.61
N ASN A 261 77.14 -53.98 -48.68
CA ASN A 261 77.53 -53.57 -50.03
C ASN A 261 76.34 -52.95 -50.77
N PHE A 262 76.24 -51.62 -50.70
CA PHE A 262 75.20 -50.81 -51.35
C PHE A 262 75.41 -50.57 -52.85
N SER A 263 76.31 -51.31 -53.50
CA SER A 263 76.54 -51.21 -54.95
C SER A 263 75.77 -52.25 -55.76
N TYR A 264 75.29 -53.32 -55.12
CA TYR A 264 74.54 -54.40 -55.78
C TYR A 264 73.22 -54.64 -55.10
N ASN A 265 72.25 -55.17 -55.85
CA ASN A 265 70.97 -55.63 -55.33
C ASN A 265 70.24 -54.56 -54.52
N TYR A 266 70.26 -53.34 -55.06
CA TYR A 266 69.77 -52.15 -54.40
C TYR A 266 68.58 -51.56 -55.15
N ALA A 267 67.71 -50.85 -54.44
CA ALA A 267 66.72 -49.96 -55.01
C ALA A 267 66.90 -48.56 -54.40
N ASP A 268 66.74 -47.55 -55.24
CA ASP A 268 66.79 -46.15 -54.84
C ASP A 268 65.36 -45.62 -54.72
N ILE A 269 65.01 -45.12 -53.54
CA ILE A 269 63.69 -44.58 -53.22
C ILE A 269 63.84 -43.07 -53.05
N GLY A 270 63.24 -42.32 -53.97
CA GLY A 270 63.28 -40.85 -53.94
C GLY A 270 62.28 -40.25 -52.95
N PRO A 271 62.52 -39.01 -52.50
CA PRO A 271 61.53 -38.26 -51.73
C PRO A 271 60.28 -37.96 -52.58
N PRO A 272 59.08 -37.82 -51.96
CA PRO A 272 57.87 -37.34 -52.64
C PRO A 272 58.04 -35.95 -53.26
N VAL A 273 57.13 -35.57 -54.15
CA VAL A 273 57.16 -34.25 -54.82
C VAL A 273 57.22 -33.12 -53.79
N GLY A 274 58.21 -32.24 -53.94
CA GLY A 274 58.45 -31.12 -53.05
C GLY A 274 59.15 -31.47 -51.74
N TYR A 275 59.62 -32.71 -51.55
CA TYR A 275 60.45 -33.14 -50.41
C TYR A 275 61.88 -33.44 -50.87
N THR A 276 62.80 -33.46 -49.90
CA THR A 276 64.22 -33.79 -50.05
C THR A 276 64.57 -34.76 -48.93
N THR A 277 65.74 -35.41 -48.99
CA THR A 277 66.19 -36.34 -47.93
C THR A 277 66.40 -35.66 -46.58
N SER A 278 66.62 -34.34 -46.54
CA SER A 278 66.66 -33.56 -45.29
C SER A 278 65.32 -33.50 -44.55
N HIS A 279 64.21 -33.71 -45.26
CA HIS A 279 62.87 -33.76 -44.68
C HIS A 279 62.52 -35.16 -44.13
N LEU A 280 63.38 -36.17 -44.26
CA LEU A 280 63.09 -37.53 -43.81
C LEU A 280 63.19 -37.61 -42.27
N MET A 281 62.08 -37.93 -41.61
CA MET A 281 62.03 -38.11 -40.16
C MET A 281 62.21 -39.57 -39.74
N GLY A 282 61.78 -40.50 -40.58
CA GLY A 282 61.90 -41.93 -40.31
C GLY A 282 61.70 -42.77 -41.56
N PHE A 283 62.40 -43.90 -41.64
CA PHE A 283 62.31 -44.82 -42.77
C PHE A 283 62.38 -46.27 -42.29
N LEU A 284 61.51 -47.10 -42.85
CA LEU A 284 61.49 -48.54 -42.64
C LEU A 284 61.51 -49.23 -44.00
N ALA A 285 62.31 -50.29 -44.11
CA ALA A 285 62.30 -51.19 -45.25
C ALA A 285 62.25 -52.64 -44.78
N SER A 286 61.55 -53.47 -45.55
CA SER A 286 61.46 -54.90 -45.35
C SER A 286 61.55 -55.65 -46.67
N ILE A 287 61.85 -56.94 -46.59
CA ILE A 287 61.84 -57.82 -47.76
C ILE A 287 60.39 -58.06 -48.13
N GLY A 288 60.02 -57.68 -49.35
CA GLY A 288 58.71 -57.99 -49.92
C GLY A 288 58.67 -59.36 -50.57
N PHE A 289 59.71 -59.70 -51.34
CA PHE A 289 59.84 -61.01 -51.99
C PHE A 289 61.31 -61.31 -52.24
N ILE A 290 61.71 -62.56 -52.09
CA ILE A 290 63.06 -63.00 -52.43
C ILE A 290 63.01 -64.38 -53.09
N HIS A 291 63.87 -64.58 -54.08
CA HIS A 291 64.05 -65.88 -54.71
C HIS A 291 65.41 -66.44 -54.35
N PHE A 292 65.45 -67.69 -53.92
CA PHE A 292 66.68 -68.44 -53.73
C PHE A 292 66.99 -69.27 -54.98
N GLY A 293 68.27 -69.47 -55.28
CA GLY A 293 68.68 -70.50 -56.23
C GLY A 293 70.07 -71.02 -55.89
N GLY A 294 70.19 -72.34 -55.83
CA GLY A 294 71.35 -73.03 -55.26
C GLY A 294 70.90 -74.00 -54.16
N GLU A 295 71.85 -74.60 -53.46
CA GLU A 295 71.60 -75.47 -52.31
C GLU A 295 71.53 -74.60 -51.06
N VAL A 296 70.36 -74.00 -50.81
CA VAL A 296 70.13 -73.14 -49.64
C VAL A 296 70.36 -73.95 -48.37
N ASP A 297 71.44 -73.66 -47.64
CA ASP A 297 71.91 -74.44 -46.50
C ASP A 297 72.21 -73.55 -45.26
N GLY A 298 72.94 -74.08 -44.27
CA GLY A 298 73.24 -73.39 -43.02
C GLY A 298 74.21 -72.21 -43.12
N ILE A 299 74.83 -71.96 -44.27
CA ILE A 299 75.73 -70.81 -44.48
C ILE A 299 75.06 -69.64 -45.20
N ASP A 300 73.80 -69.79 -45.62
CA ASP A 300 73.05 -68.71 -46.27
C ASP A 300 72.59 -67.62 -45.32
N ARG A 301 72.71 -66.38 -45.79
CA ARG A 301 72.31 -65.18 -45.04
C ARG A 301 71.29 -64.41 -45.84
N LEU A 302 70.38 -63.74 -45.15
CA LEU A 302 69.40 -62.82 -45.71
C LEU A 302 69.49 -61.47 -44.99
N TRP A 303 69.45 -60.39 -45.75
CA TRP A 303 69.57 -59.04 -45.22
C TRP A 303 68.69 -58.05 -45.99
N CYS A 304 68.15 -57.09 -45.25
CA CYS A 304 67.57 -55.87 -45.77
C CYS A 304 68.17 -54.71 -44.97
N ARG A 305 68.90 -53.83 -45.65
CA ARG A 305 69.52 -52.66 -45.02
C ARG A 305 69.29 -51.44 -45.89
N TRP A 306 69.29 -50.27 -45.27
CA TRP A 306 69.09 -49.01 -45.98
C TRP A 306 70.05 -47.96 -45.47
N ARG A 307 70.31 -46.95 -46.31
CA ARG A 307 71.06 -45.75 -45.92
C ARG A 307 70.51 -44.54 -46.67
N ILE A 308 70.61 -43.38 -46.03
CA ILE A 308 70.29 -42.10 -46.66
C ILE A 308 71.47 -41.71 -47.56
N GLN A 309 71.15 -41.23 -48.76
CA GLN A 309 72.10 -40.56 -49.65
C GLN A 309 71.62 -39.13 -49.90
N ASN A 310 72.38 -38.35 -50.69
CA ASN A 310 72.04 -36.94 -50.93
C ASN A 310 70.63 -36.76 -51.52
N ASN A 311 70.22 -37.61 -52.47
CA ASN A 311 68.97 -37.41 -53.23
C ASN A 311 67.94 -38.53 -53.06
N ASN A 312 68.25 -39.61 -52.36
CA ASN A 312 67.39 -40.78 -52.19
C ASN A 312 67.74 -41.56 -50.92
N ILE A 313 66.91 -42.54 -50.59
CA ILE A 313 67.26 -43.62 -49.68
C ILE A 313 67.61 -44.84 -50.51
N ARG A 314 68.82 -45.38 -50.32
CA ARG A 314 69.22 -46.62 -50.97
C ARG A 314 68.96 -47.79 -50.04
N VAL A 315 68.21 -48.76 -50.53
CA VAL A 315 67.89 -50.00 -49.81
C VAL A 315 68.51 -51.18 -50.55
N ILE A 316 69.24 -52.04 -49.84
CA ILE A 316 69.64 -53.36 -50.32
C ILE A 316 68.74 -54.41 -49.70
N ALA A 317 68.28 -55.37 -50.49
CA ALA A 317 67.51 -56.52 -49.99
C ALA A 317 67.87 -57.77 -50.76
N GLN A 318 68.46 -58.75 -50.08
CA GLN A 318 69.03 -59.91 -50.73
C GLN A 318 69.43 -61.04 -49.74
N ASN A 319 69.64 -62.25 -50.27
CA ASN A 319 70.35 -63.38 -49.71
C ASN A 319 71.69 -63.69 -50.44
N SER A 320 72.51 -64.59 -49.89
CA SER A 320 73.77 -65.07 -50.49
C SER A 320 73.59 -65.71 -51.88
N GLU A 321 72.45 -66.34 -52.13
CA GLU A 321 72.17 -67.16 -53.32
C GLU A 321 70.89 -66.73 -54.05
N ASN A 322 70.83 -65.50 -54.56
CA ASN A 322 69.63 -65.04 -55.25
C ASN A 322 69.62 -65.47 -56.73
N ASN A 323 68.46 -65.88 -57.24
CA ASN A 323 68.28 -66.22 -58.67
C ASN A 323 67.33 -65.28 -59.41
N ALA A 324 66.87 -64.20 -58.77
CA ALA A 324 66.08 -63.12 -59.37
C ALA A 324 66.22 -61.83 -58.55
N ALA A 325 65.67 -60.72 -59.06
CA ALA A 325 65.64 -59.46 -58.32
C ALA A 325 64.71 -59.57 -57.11
N SER A 326 65.19 -59.13 -55.94
CA SER A 326 64.38 -59.06 -54.72
C SER A 326 63.39 -57.91 -54.81
N GLN A 327 62.28 -58.02 -54.09
CA GLN A 327 61.33 -56.94 -53.88
C GLN A 327 61.45 -56.39 -52.47
N ILE A 328 61.25 -55.09 -52.35
CA ILE A 328 61.37 -54.31 -51.11
C ILE A 328 60.04 -53.62 -50.86
N ASN A 329 59.52 -53.72 -49.64
CA ASN A 329 58.46 -52.84 -49.16
C ASN A 329 59.11 -51.72 -48.31
N TYR A 330 58.59 -50.50 -48.41
CA TYR A 330 59.07 -49.39 -47.59
C TYR A 330 57.95 -48.49 -47.10
N MET A 331 58.22 -47.80 -45.99
CA MET A 331 57.45 -46.67 -45.48
C MET A 331 58.41 -45.57 -45.02
N ALA A 332 58.12 -44.33 -45.40
CA ALA A 332 58.91 -43.16 -45.08
C ALA A 332 58.00 -42.07 -44.51
N ILE A 333 58.44 -41.44 -43.42
CA ILE A 333 57.77 -40.31 -42.78
C ILE A 333 58.60 -39.06 -43.07
N TRP A 334 57.95 -38.02 -43.58
CA TRP A 334 58.57 -36.78 -44.00
C TRP A 334 57.97 -35.60 -43.26
N ARG A 335 58.79 -34.61 -42.92
CA ARG A 335 58.36 -33.34 -42.33
C ARG A 335 59.03 -32.16 -43.00
N LYS A 336 58.23 -31.18 -43.42
CA LYS A 336 58.69 -29.87 -43.91
C LYS A 336 58.86 -28.85 -42.80
#